data_AF-A0A7C8A9L9-F1
#
_entry.id   AF-A0A7C8A9L9-F1
#
_cell.length_a   1.000
_cell.length_b   1.000
_cell.length_c   1.000
_cell.angle_alpha   90.00
_cell.angle_beta   90.00
_cell.angle_gamma   90.00
#
_symmetry.space_group_name_H-M   'P 1'
#
loop_
_entity.id
_entity.type
_entity.pdbx_description
1 polymer ?
#
loop_
_entity_poly.entity_id
_entity_poly.type
_entity_poly.pdbx_seq_one_letter_code
_entity_poly.pdbx_strand_id
1 'polypeptide(L)'
;MIRHKNKPIEYLSNTGPTLDIISPELSGVCKSPMKIDIKFTPKEGSFINFSSLKVELLKIIPIDITHMVKPYTTEKGILAENISLPKGMHKLKLTLCDNLGGKTQVVYNVTVV
;
A
#
# COMPACT_ATOMS: atom_id res chain seq x y z
N MET A 1 -29.69 1.08 13.75
CA MET A 1 -28.77 0.03 13.22
C MET A 1 -27.57 0.74 12.61
N ILE A 2 -26.49 0.91 13.38
CA ILE A 2 -25.31 1.67 12.94
C ILE A 2 -24.51 0.77 12.01
N ARG A 3 -24.57 1.02 10.70
CA ARG A 3 -23.63 0.42 9.74
C ARG A 3 -22.25 0.97 10.10
N HIS A 4 -21.42 0.18 10.76
CA HIS A 4 -19.98 0.41 10.80
C HIS A 4 -19.50 0.48 9.35
N LYS A 5 -19.29 1.69 8.82
CA LYS A 5 -18.68 1.87 7.51
C LYS A 5 -17.32 1.16 7.59
N ASN A 6 -17.14 0.07 6.85
CA ASN A 6 -15.83 -0.55 6.66
C ASN A 6 -14.87 0.56 6.28
N LYS A 7 -13.90 0.86 7.14
CA LYS A 7 -12.87 1.85 6.82
C LYS A 7 -12.03 1.20 5.72
N PRO A 8 -12.01 1.73 4.48
CA PRO A 8 -11.35 1.07 3.36
C PRO A 8 -9.83 0.95 3.55
N ILE A 9 -9.30 1.79 4.45
CA ILE A 9 -7.90 1.82 4.87
C ILE A 9 -7.81 1.88 6.40
N GLU A 10 -6.98 1.03 6.97
CA GLU A 10 -6.56 1.05 8.37
C GLU A 10 -5.10 1.51 8.48
N TYR A 11 -4.84 2.54 9.30
CA TYR A 11 -3.47 2.97 9.60
C TYR A 11 -3.04 2.36 10.93
N LEU A 12 -1.98 1.55 10.91
CA LEU A 12 -1.32 1.04 12.11
C LEU A 12 -0.29 2.04 12.66
N SER A 13 0.23 2.91 11.79
CA SER A 13 1.12 4.02 12.12
C SER A 13 1.05 5.06 11.00
N ASN A 14 1.20 6.35 11.33
CA ASN A 14 1.11 7.47 10.38
C ASN A 14 2.04 8.65 10.72
N THR A 15 3.15 8.37 11.41
CA THR A 15 4.13 9.40 11.81
C THR A 15 5.16 9.70 10.73
N GLY A 16 5.31 8.81 9.74
CA GLY A 16 6.22 8.94 8.61
C GLY A 16 5.55 9.53 7.36
N PRO A 17 6.07 9.24 6.15
CA PRO A 17 5.54 9.76 4.89
C PRO A 17 4.03 9.45 4.71
N THR A 18 3.27 10.40 4.19
CA THR A 18 1.87 10.16 3.80
C THR A 18 1.84 9.26 2.57
N LEU A 19 0.90 8.30 2.55
CA LEU A 19 0.71 7.33 1.47
C LEU A 19 -0.70 7.49 0.90
N ASP A 20 -0.81 8.06 -0.30
CA ASP A 20 -2.10 8.22 -0.98
C ASP A 20 -2.30 7.06 -1.96
N ILE A 21 -3.19 6.13 -1.61
CA ILE A 21 -3.54 4.98 -2.46
C ILE A 21 -4.60 5.43 -3.46
N ILE A 22 -4.17 5.70 -4.69
CA ILE A 22 -5.03 6.16 -5.79
C ILE A 22 -5.64 4.96 -6.51
N SER A 23 -4.86 3.90 -6.70
CA SER A 23 -5.31 2.64 -7.31
C SER A 23 -4.61 1.46 -6.63
N PRO A 24 -5.30 0.34 -6.36
CA PRO A 24 -6.68 0.03 -6.72
C PRO A 24 -7.74 0.81 -5.92
N GLU A 25 -8.97 0.87 -6.44
CA GLU A 25 -10.10 1.44 -5.70
C GLU A 25 -10.40 0.59 -4.46
N LEU A 26 -10.27 1.20 -3.29
CA LEU A 26 -10.21 0.48 -2.00
C LEU A 26 -11.53 -0.19 -1.57
N SER A 27 -12.66 0.30 -2.08
CA SER A 27 -13.99 -0.28 -1.90
C SER A 27 -14.49 -1.03 -3.13
N GLY A 28 -13.67 -1.07 -4.19
CA GLY A 28 -14.03 -1.61 -5.49
C GLY A 28 -13.59 -3.05 -5.68
N VAL A 29 -14.01 -3.59 -6.83
CA VAL A 29 -13.53 -4.86 -7.36
C VAL A 29 -12.60 -4.54 -8.53
N CYS A 30 -11.44 -5.18 -8.57
CA CYS A 30 -10.44 -4.98 -9.61
C CYS A 30 -10.34 -6.21 -10.51
N LYS A 31 -10.11 -6.00 -11.80
CA LYS A 31 -9.73 -7.06 -12.74
C LYS A 31 -8.21 -7.21 -12.75
N SER A 32 -7.72 -8.43 -12.96
CA SER A 32 -6.30 -8.67 -13.24
C SER A 32 -6.07 -8.68 -14.76
N PRO A 33 -4.98 -8.08 -15.28
CA PRO A 33 -3.99 -7.27 -14.56
C PRO A 33 -4.57 -5.91 -14.12
N MET A 34 -4.05 -5.38 -13.02
CA MET A 34 -4.52 -4.11 -12.42
C MET A 34 -3.40 -3.07 -12.32
N LYS A 35 -3.82 -1.81 -12.27
CA LYS A 35 -2.96 -0.67 -11.92
C LYS A 35 -2.76 -0.61 -10.40
N ILE A 36 -1.53 -0.36 -9.98
CA ILE A 36 -1.19 0.11 -8.63
C ILE A 36 -0.63 1.52 -8.79
N ASP A 37 -1.25 2.47 -8.09
CA ASP A 37 -0.86 3.88 -8.09
C ASP A 37 -0.92 4.38 -6.66
N ILE A 38 0.26 4.58 -6.05
CA ILE A 38 0.39 5.02 -4.67
C ILE A 38 1.37 6.18 -4.66
N LYS A 39 0.94 7.36 -4.21
CA LYS A 39 1.83 8.52 -4.07
C LYS A 39 2.44 8.58 -2.69
N PHE A 40 3.71 8.99 -2.65
CA PHE A 40 4.44 9.23 -1.42
C PHE A 40 4.64 10.73 -1.23
N THR A 41 4.31 11.22 -0.04
CA THR A 41 4.58 12.61 0.35
C THR A 41 5.39 12.60 1.66
N PRO A 42 6.66 13.05 1.66
CA PRO A 42 7.45 13.14 2.88
C PRO A 42 6.83 14.12 3.89
N LYS A 43 7.20 13.97 5.16
CA LYS A 43 6.88 14.99 6.16
C LYS A 43 7.84 16.17 6.00
N GLU A 44 7.44 17.33 6.53
CA GLU A 44 8.28 18.53 6.48
C GLU A 44 9.64 18.24 7.13
N GLY A 45 10.73 18.58 6.42
CA GLY A 45 12.09 18.34 6.89
C GLY A 45 12.57 16.89 6.88
N SER A 46 11.78 15.93 6.37
CA SER A 46 12.18 14.52 6.24
C SER A 46 12.32 14.09 4.78
N PHE A 47 13.07 13.01 4.58
CA PHE A 47 13.27 12.33 3.31
C PHE A 47 12.81 10.89 3.42
N ILE A 48 12.16 10.40 2.37
CA ILE A 48 11.72 9.00 2.31
C ILE A 48 12.94 8.08 2.31
N ASN A 49 12.94 7.08 3.19
CA ASN A 49 13.92 6.00 3.14
C ASN A 49 13.40 4.89 2.21
N PHE A 50 13.83 4.90 0.94
CA PHE A 50 13.37 3.91 -0.05
C PHE A 50 13.67 2.46 0.32
N SER A 51 14.76 2.21 1.05
CA SER A 51 15.10 0.86 1.50
C SER A 51 14.12 0.29 2.51
N SER A 52 13.32 1.15 3.15
CA SER A 52 12.30 0.75 4.12
C SER A 52 10.95 0.36 3.51
N LEU A 53 10.78 0.51 2.19
CA LEU A 53 9.56 0.11 1.51
C LEU A 53 9.34 -1.38 1.71
N LYS A 54 8.18 -1.74 2.26
CA LYS A 54 7.74 -3.13 2.40
C LYS A 54 6.28 -3.28 2.01
N VAL A 55 5.99 -4.24 1.15
CA VAL A 55 4.63 -4.62 0.78
C VAL A 55 4.42 -6.08 1.15
N GLU A 56 3.44 -6.33 2.00
CA GLU A 56 3.14 -7.67 2.52
C GLU A 56 1.69 -8.05 2.24
N LEU A 57 1.48 -9.28 1.77
CA LEU A 57 0.17 -9.92 1.75
C LEU A 57 -0.07 -10.56 3.12
N LEU A 58 -1.07 -10.06 3.84
CA LEU A 58 -1.43 -10.55 5.17
C LEU A 58 -2.28 -11.82 5.06
N LYS A 59 -1.67 -12.96 5.42
CA LYS A 59 -2.32 -14.25 5.69
C LYS A 59 -1.94 -14.68 7.12
N ILE A 60 -2.15 -15.94 7.48
CA ILE A 60 -1.67 -16.52 8.75
C ILE A 60 -0.16 -16.26 8.91
N ILE A 61 0.60 -16.43 7.81
CA ILE A 61 1.99 -16.02 7.70
C ILE A 61 2.05 -14.91 6.64
N PRO A 62 2.51 -13.68 6.99
CA PRO A 62 2.68 -12.61 6.02
C PRO A 62 3.68 -12.99 4.92
N ILE A 63 3.34 -12.69 3.67
CA ILE A 63 4.20 -12.96 2.51
C ILE A 63 4.73 -11.62 2.00
N ASP A 64 6.05 -11.47 1.94
CA ASP A 64 6.69 -10.28 1.36
C ASP A 64 6.60 -10.33 -0.17
N ILE A 65 5.91 -9.33 -0.74
CA ILE A 65 5.72 -9.16 -2.18
C ILE A 65 6.32 -7.84 -2.68
N THR A 66 7.22 -7.23 -1.91
CA THR A 66 7.88 -5.95 -2.25
C THR A 66 8.55 -6.04 -3.62
N HIS A 67 9.11 -7.19 -3.97
CA HIS A 67 9.73 -7.45 -5.27
C HIS A 67 8.79 -7.21 -6.47
N MET A 68 7.46 -7.35 -6.31
CA MET A 68 6.49 -7.14 -7.40
C MET A 68 6.34 -5.66 -7.76
N VAL A 69 6.50 -4.76 -6.80
CA VAL A 69 6.31 -3.31 -6.98
C VAL A 69 7.62 -2.53 -7.06
N LYS A 70 8.72 -3.12 -6.57
CA LYS A 70 10.04 -2.48 -6.53
C LYS A 70 10.52 -1.95 -7.89
N PRO A 71 10.34 -2.66 -9.03
CA PRO A 71 10.72 -2.13 -10.35
C PRO A 71 9.96 -0.88 -10.77
N TYR A 72 8.81 -0.61 -10.14
CA TYR A 72 7.88 0.47 -10.45
C TYR A 72 7.87 1.56 -9.37
N THR A 73 8.80 1.50 -8.43
CA THR A 73 8.90 2.42 -7.30
C THR A 73 9.88 3.53 -7.61
N THR A 74 9.48 4.77 -7.34
CA THR A 74 10.30 5.98 -7.43
C THR A 74 10.14 6.81 -6.17
N GLU A 75 10.82 7.95 -6.11
CA GLU A 75 10.68 8.87 -4.99
C GLU A 75 9.28 9.45 -4.80
N LYS A 76 8.51 9.49 -5.89
CA LYS A 76 7.15 10.03 -5.91
C LYS A 76 6.10 9.00 -5.51
N GLY A 77 6.44 7.71 -5.49
CA GLY A 77 5.44 6.67 -5.32
C GLY A 77 5.71 5.37 -6.09
N ILE A 78 4.68 4.53 -6.13
CA ILE A 78 4.62 3.29 -6.92
C ILE A 78 3.64 3.53 -8.07
N LEU A 79 4.09 3.28 -9.31
CA LEU A 79 3.24 3.32 -10.48
C LEU A 79 3.48 2.07 -11.34
N ALA A 80 2.65 1.05 -11.15
CA ALA A 80 2.71 -0.20 -11.89
C ALA A 80 1.41 -0.42 -12.65
N GLU A 81 1.46 -0.65 -13.96
CA GLU A 81 0.24 -0.75 -14.78
C GLU A 81 -0.29 -2.18 -14.95
N ASN A 82 0.58 -3.18 -14.82
CA ASN A 82 0.27 -4.57 -15.17
C ASN A 82 0.60 -5.54 -14.03
N ILE A 83 0.05 -5.29 -12.83
CA ILE A 83 0.23 -6.20 -11.70
C ILE A 83 -0.87 -7.26 -11.73
N SER A 84 -0.45 -8.53 -11.75
CA SER A 84 -1.35 -9.67 -11.65
C SER A 84 -1.37 -10.23 -10.23
N LEU A 85 -2.56 -10.34 -9.66
CA LEU A 85 -2.82 -11.05 -8.42
C LEU A 85 -3.87 -12.14 -8.71
N PRO A 86 -3.80 -13.30 -8.04
CA PRO A 86 -4.83 -14.33 -8.16
C PRO A 86 -6.21 -13.80 -7.80
N LYS A 87 -7.27 -14.41 -8.35
CA LYS A 87 -8.64 -14.11 -7.95
C LYS A 87 -8.84 -14.30 -6.45
N GLY A 88 -9.58 -13.39 -5.81
CA GLY A 88 -9.90 -13.45 -4.38
C GLY A 88 -9.68 -12.12 -3.65
N MET A 89 -9.91 -12.15 -2.34
CA MET A 89 -9.68 -11.01 -1.46
C MET A 89 -8.26 -11.06 -0.89
N HIS A 90 -7.52 -9.96 -1.04
CA HIS A 90 -6.15 -9.79 -0.59
C HIS A 90 -6.09 -8.65 0.42
N LYS A 91 -5.59 -8.94 1.63
CA LYS A 91 -5.28 -7.91 2.62
C LYS A 91 -3.82 -7.51 2.45
N LEU A 92 -3.57 -6.30 2.01
CA LEU A 92 -2.22 -5.76 1.79
C LEU A 92 -1.83 -4.87 2.95
N LYS A 93 -0.56 -4.96 3.36
CA LYS A 93 0.08 -4.03 4.29
C LYS A 93 1.26 -3.37 3.60
N LEU A 94 1.22 -2.05 3.50
CA LEU A 94 2.31 -1.22 2.99
C LEU A 94 2.98 -0.53 4.19
N THR A 95 4.30 -0.61 4.24
CA THR A 95 5.15 0.07 5.23
C THR A 95 6.16 0.95 4.52
N LEU A 96 6.33 2.17 4.99
CA LEU A 96 7.37 3.10 4.53
C LEU A 96 7.83 3.99 5.69
N CYS A 97 9.13 4.21 5.79
CA CYS A 97 9.76 5.06 6.80
C CYS A 97 10.43 6.28 6.15
N ASP A 98 10.69 7.30 6.96
CA ASP A 98 11.61 8.39 6.62
C ASP A 98 12.95 8.27 7.36
N ASN A 99 13.87 9.19 7.07
CA ASN A 99 15.20 9.27 7.68
C ASN A 99 15.19 9.72 9.16
N LEU A 100 14.07 10.20 9.69
CA LEU A 100 13.93 10.68 11.06
C LEU A 100 13.29 9.62 11.99
N GLY A 101 13.03 8.41 11.45
CA GLY A 101 12.40 7.31 12.18
C GLY A 101 10.87 7.35 12.16
N GLY A 102 10.27 8.32 11.45
CA GLY A 102 8.84 8.35 11.17
C GLY A 102 8.45 7.12 10.35
N LYS A 103 7.31 6.52 10.69
CA LYS A 103 6.82 5.30 10.04
C LYS A 103 5.36 5.46 9.63
N THR A 104 5.04 5.01 8.44
CA THR A 104 3.66 4.83 7.99
C THR A 104 3.42 3.37 7.70
N GLN A 105 2.36 2.83 8.30
CA GLN A 105 1.89 1.47 8.08
C GLN A 105 0.42 1.52 7.77
N VAL A 106 0.07 1.08 6.58
CA VAL A 106 -1.29 1.13 6.06
C VAL A 106 -1.73 -0.26 5.62
N VAL A 107 -2.93 -0.66 6.02
CA VAL A 107 -3.56 -1.93 5.68
C VAL A 107 -4.84 -1.66 4.90
N TYR A 108 -4.99 -2.32 3.77
CA TYR A 108 -6.18 -2.19 2.92
C TYR A 108 -6.51 -3.51 2.23
N ASN A 109 -7.76 -3.67 1.79
CA ASN A 109 -8.20 -4.85 1.06
C ASN A 109 -8.28 -4.55 -0.43
N VAL A 110 -7.98 -5.57 -1.24
CA VAL A 110 -8.16 -5.56 -2.69
C VAL A 110 -8.92 -6.82 -3.05
N THR A 111 -10.05 -6.67 -3.75
CA THR A 111 -10.81 -7.82 -4.26
C THR A 111 -10.55 -7.96 -5.76
N VAL A 112 -10.02 -9.11 -6.17
CA VAL A 112 -9.74 -9.44 -7.58
C VAL A 112 -10.78 -10.44 -8.08
N VAL A 113 -11.39 -10.18 -9.24
CA VAL A 113 -12.40 -11.06 -9.87
C VAL A 113 -11.99 -11.66 -11.19
#